data_AF-A0AAV5CGL6-F1
#
_entry.id   AF-A0AAV5CGL6-F1
#
_cell.length_a   1.000
_cell.length_b   1.000
_cell.length_c   1.000
_cell.angle_alpha   90.00
_cell.angle_beta   90.00
_cell.angle_gamma   90.00
#
_symmetry.space_group_name_H-M   'P 1'
#
loop_
_entity.id
_entity.type
_entity.pdbx_description
1 polymer ?
#
loop_
_entity_poly.entity_id
_entity_poly.type
_entity_poly.pdbx_seq_one_letter_code
_entity_poly.pdbx_strand_id
1 'polypeptide(L)'
;MESPTSPAWRPDFFDFLERMRRPAAADIFRSIKSFLASLSFQEPNAEEDAGKIQAFLAEMEGAIRDHPLWANASNQEIDHALEGLEKFVMTKLFDRTFGSSAEDAMADMEISEKIGLLQQFVKPPHLDIPKVLHNEASWLVSYSFCSNYNANPPQLHSNLKFVQLFRREAKLISEVEYYLTNLILAKMFIMNVNARSLSMEESEFQKHMELAKLGTGISVARPSSSQGPPTSARVLPEEADITVSTGKSDAIQSSCSDAF
;
A
#
# COMPACT_ATOMS: atom_id res chain seq x y z
N MET A 1 2.41 -26.49 -20.96
CA MET A 1 3.22 -25.41 -20.37
C MET A 1 2.62 -24.12 -20.88
N GLU A 2 1.70 -23.54 -20.11
CA GLU A 2 1.06 -22.28 -20.47
C GLU A 2 1.76 -21.13 -19.74
N SER A 3 2.00 -20.06 -20.50
CA SER A 3 2.74 -18.86 -20.12
C SER A 3 1.90 -17.97 -19.18
N PRO A 4 2.45 -17.40 -18.10
CA PRO A 4 1.70 -16.60 -17.15
C PRO A 4 1.73 -15.13 -17.57
N THR A 5 0.94 -14.77 -18.59
CA THR A 5 0.61 -13.36 -18.91
C THR A 5 -0.80 -13.33 -19.49
N SER A 6 -1.79 -13.63 -18.65
CA SER A 6 -3.20 -13.37 -18.97
C SER A 6 -3.83 -12.65 -17.77
N PRO A 7 -4.53 -11.51 -17.97
CA PRO A 7 -5.13 -10.74 -16.89
C PRO A 7 -6.40 -11.43 -16.41
N ALA A 8 -6.26 -12.52 -15.66
CA ALA A 8 -7.36 -13.21 -15.00
C ALA A 8 -8.05 -12.36 -13.90
N TRP A 9 -7.53 -11.16 -13.62
CA TRP A 9 -7.88 -10.32 -12.47
C TRP A 9 -9.08 -9.36 -12.65
N ARG A 10 -9.97 -9.56 -13.64
CA ARG A 10 -11.00 -8.54 -13.96
C ARG A 10 -12.46 -8.98 -14.23
N PRO A 11 -12.93 -10.23 -14.12
CA PRO A 11 -14.37 -10.49 -14.21
C PRO A 11 -15.13 -10.12 -12.93
N ASP A 12 -14.56 -10.42 -11.75
CA ASP A 12 -15.35 -10.56 -10.51
C ASP A 12 -15.83 -9.24 -9.90
N PHE A 13 -14.98 -8.19 -9.92
CA PHE A 13 -15.38 -6.88 -9.42
C PHE A 13 -16.38 -6.17 -10.33
N PHE A 14 -16.26 -6.36 -11.65
CA PHE A 14 -17.20 -5.77 -12.60
C PHE A 14 -18.55 -6.47 -12.53
N ASP A 15 -18.59 -7.79 -12.34
CA ASP A 15 -19.83 -8.54 -12.09
C ASP A 15 -20.52 -8.04 -10.82
N PHE A 16 -19.77 -7.84 -9.72
CA PHE A 16 -20.31 -7.23 -8.51
C PHE A 16 -20.96 -5.86 -8.81
N LEU A 17 -20.24 -4.95 -9.46
CA LEU A 17 -20.77 -3.63 -9.79
C LEU A 17 -21.99 -3.71 -10.72
N GLU A 18 -22.02 -4.65 -11.66
CA GLU A 18 -23.17 -4.86 -12.54
C GLU A 18 -24.40 -5.33 -11.77
N ARG A 19 -24.25 -6.30 -10.86
CA ARG A 19 -25.33 -6.75 -9.98
C ARG A 19 -25.84 -5.61 -9.09
N MET A 20 -24.94 -4.79 -8.57
CA MET A 20 -25.27 -3.61 -7.74
C MET A 20 -25.98 -2.48 -8.50
N ARG A 21 -25.87 -2.43 -9.84
CA ARG A 21 -26.64 -1.48 -10.68
C ARG A 21 -28.09 -1.90 -10.89
N ARG A 22 -28.46 -3.16 -10.59
CA ARG A 22 -29.83 -3.63 -10.76
C ARG A 22 -30.73 -2.97 -9.72
N PRO A 23 -31.96 -2.54 -10.08
CA PRO A 23 -32.88 -1.93 -9.12
C PRO A 23 -33.25 -2.86 -7.96
N ALA A 24 -33.16 -4.18 -8.19
CA ALA A 24 -33.36 -5.20 -7.17
C ALA A 24 -32.28 -5.21 -6.06
N ALA A 25 -31.12 -4.55 -6.24
CA ALA A 25 -30.06 -4.43 -5.23
C ALA A 25 -30.07 -3.07 -4.51
N ALA A 26 -31.13 -2.26 -4.71
CA ALA A 26 -31.18 -0.87 -4.22
C ALA A 26 -31.16 -0.76 -2.70
N ASP A 27 -31.67 -1.76 -1.98
CA ASP A 27 -31.61 -1.89 -0.53
C ASP A 27 -30.18 -2.10 -0.03
N ILE A 28 -29.43 -3.03 -0.63
CA ILE A 28 -28.01 -3.28 -0.35
C ILE A 28 -27.21 -2.00 -0.58
N PHE A 29 -27.43 -1.32 -1.72
CA PHE A 29 -26.72 -0.09 -2.04
C PHE A 29 -27.06 1.06 -1.09
N ARG A 30 -28.33 1.16 -0.67
CA ARG A 30 -28.75 2.14 0.35
C ARG A 30 -28.07 1.88 1.69
N SER A 31 -27.93 0.62 2.09
CA SER A 31 -27.20 0.22 3.30
C SER A 31 -25.73 0.68 3.23
N ILE A 32 -25.03 0.40 2.11
CA ILE A 32 -23.65 0.85 1.89
C ILE A 32 -23.54 2.38 1.96
N LYS A 33 -24.40 3.11 1.25
CA LYS A 33 -24.40 4.59 1.28
C LYS A 33 -24.64 5.12 2.68
N SER A 34 -25.59 4.54 3.43
CA SER A 34 -25.89 4.92 4.81
C SER A 34 -24.70 4.68 5.74
N PHE A 35 -24.04 3.53 5.61
CA PHE A 35 -22.85 3.20 6.39
C PHE A 35 -21.69 4.17 6.11
N LEU A 36 -21.37 4.42 4.84
CA LEU A 36 -20.31 5.37 4.46
C LEU A 36 -20.60 6.79 4.99
N ALA A 37 -21.87 7.23 4.90
CA ALA A 37 -22.28 8.51 5.46
C ALA A 37 -22.10 8.53 6.99
N SER A 38 -22.46 7.46 7.69
CA SER A 38 -22.33 7.38 9.15
C SER A 38 -20.88 7.55 9.65
N LEU A 39 -19.89 7.00 8.92
CA LEU A 39 -18.48 7.17 9.23
C LEU A 39 -17.97 8.58 8.91
N SER A 40 -18.51 9.23 7.87
CA SER A 40 -18.08 10.58 7.49
C SER A 40 -18.37 11.65 8.55
N PHE A 41 -19.34 11.40 9.44
CA PHE A 41 -19.68 12.30 10.56
C PHE A 41 -18.78 12.14 11.79
N GLN A 42 -17.93 11.11 11.83
CA GLN A 42 -17.08 10.78 12.97
C GLN A 42 -15.63 11.22 12.73
N GLU A 43 -14.85 11.45 13.78
CA GLU A 43 -13.42 11.71 13.63
C GLU A 43 -12.69 10.46 13.08
N PRO A 44 -11.70 10.63 12.18
CA PRO A 44 -10.93 9.50 11.66
C PRO A 44 -10.14 8.77 12.76
N ASN A 45 -10.40 7.48 12.91
CA ASN A 45 -9.64 6.59 13.78
C ASN A 45 -9.65 5.19 13.16
N ALA A 46 -8.50 4.74 12.66
CA ALA A 46 -8.41 3.51 11.88
C ALA A 46 -8.81 2.27 12.69
N GLU A 47 -8.45 2.20 13.96
CA GLU A 47 -8.74 1.09 14.86
C GLU A 47 -10.23 0.99 15.22
N GLU A 48 -10.88 2.11 15.52
CA GLU A 48 -12.32 2.15 15.77
C GLU A 48 -13.13 1.91 14.49
N ASP A 49 -12.69 2.51 13.38
CA ASP A 49 -13.34 2.34 12.08
C ASP A 49 -13.21 0.89 11.60
N ALA A 50 -12.10 0.20 11.89
CA ALA A 50 -11.91 -1.21 11.57
C ALA A 50 -13.00 -2.09 12.20
N GLY A 51 -13.26 -1.93 13.49
CA GLY A 51 -14.32 -2.69 14.18
C GLY A 51 -15.70 -2.47 13.55
N LYS A 52 -16.02 -1.21 13.19
CA LYS A 52 -17.29 -0.85 12.53
C LYS A 52 -17.38 -1.44 11.12
N ILE A 53 -16.29 -1.38 10.35
CA ILE A 53 -16.21 -1.92 9.00
C ILE A 53 -16.34 -3.45 9.01
N GLN A 54 -15.63 -4.15 9.90
CA GLN A 54 -15.75 -5.61 10.02
C GLN A 54 -17.18 -6.04 10.39
N ALA A 55 -17.80 -5.36 11.36
CA ALA A 55 -19.19 -5.60 11.74
C ALA A 55 -20.15 -5.38 10.55
N PHE A 56 -19.96 -4.30 9.80
CA PHE A 56 -20.75 -4.02 8.60
C PHE A 56 -20.55 -5.07 7.51
N LEU A 57 -19.31 -5.49 7.23
CA LEU A 57 -19.03 -6.53 6.24
C LEU A 57 -19.66 -7.88 6.62
N ALA A 58 -19.66 -8.23 7.92
CA ALA A 58 -20.32 -9.43 8.42
C ALA A 58 -21.86 -9.35 8.31
N GLU A 59 -22.46 -8.20 8.63
CA GLU A 59 -23.90 -7.95 8.43
C GLU A 59 -24.28 -8.09 6.95
N MET A 60 -23.52 -7.45 6.07
CA MET A 60 -23.74 -7.49 4.63
C MET A 60 -23.50 -8.88 4.02
N GLU A 61 -22.62 -9.69 4.62
CA GLU A 61 -22.48 -11.09 4.24
C GLU A 61 -23.77 -11.87 4.46
N GLY A 62 -24.42 -11.71 5.61
CA GLY A 62 -25.74 -12.28 5.86
C GLY A 62 -26.78 -11.77 4.87
N ALA A 63 -26.82 -10.45 4.68
CA ALA A 63 -27.78 -9.81 3.76
C ALA A 63 -27.62 -10.32 2.32
N ILE A 64 -26.40 -10.45 1.80
CA ILE A 64 -26.12 -10.93 0.43
C ILE A 64 -26.49 -12.41 0.28
N ARG A 65 -26.18 -13.25 1.27
CA ARG A 65 -26.51 -14.69 1.25
C ARG A 65 -28.02 -14.94 1.20
N ASP A 66 -28.80 -14.14 1.92
CA ASP A 66 -30.26 -14.26 1.98
C ASP A 66 -30.98 -13.51 0.85
N HIS A 67 -30.24 -12.72 0.06
CA HIS A 67 -30.85 -11.84 -0.94
C HIS A 67 -31.33 -12.61 -2.19
N PRO A 68 -32.52 -12.31 -2.75
CA PRO A 68 -33.07 -13.00 -3.92
C PRO A 68 -32.16 -12.99 -5.16
N LEU A 69 -31.31 -11.97 -5.33
CA LEU A 69 -30.35 -11.90 -6.44
C LEU A 69 -29.24 -12.96 -6.37
N TRP A 70 -28.97 -13.53 -5.19
CA TRP A 70 -27.98 -14.58 -4.97
C TRP A 70 -28.61 -15.93 -4.59
N ALA A 71 -29.94 -16.07 -4.69
CA ALA A 71 -30.64 -17.31 -4.31
C ALA A 71 -30.13 -18.57 -5.05
N ASN A 72 -29.63 -18.41 -6.27
CA ASN A 72 -29.06 -19.50 -7.08
C ASN A 72 -27.54 -19.36 -7.28
N ALA A 73 -26.89 -18.45 -6.55
CA ALA A 73 -25.45 -18.24 -6.67
C ALA A 73 -24.69 -19.34 -5.92
N SER A 74 -23.57 -19.76 -6.49
CA SER A 74 -22.61 -20.63 -5.82
C SER A 74 -21.92 -19.91 -4.64
N ASN A 75 -21.35 -20.68 -3.71
CA ASN A 75 -20.54 -20.10 -2.63
C ASN A 75 -19.36 -19.26 -3.16
N GLN A 76 -18.80 -19.62 -4.31
CA GLN A 76 -17.74 -18.86 -4.95
C GLN A 76 -18.22 -17.51 -5.47
N GLU A 77 -19.38 -17.44 -6.12
CA GLU A 77 -19.96 -16.18 -6.59
C GLU A 77 -20.37 -15.25 -5.45
N ILE A 78 -20.90 -15.81 -4.36
CA ILE A 78 -21.17 -15.05 -3.13
C ILE A 78 -19.86 -14.47 -2.60
N ASP A 79 -18.82 -15.29 -2.50
CA ASP A 79 -17.53 -14.86 -1.99
C ASP A 79 -16.87 -13.78 -2.86
N HIS A 80 -16.93 -13.91 -4.19
CA HIS A 80 -16.50 -12.86 -5.13
C HIS A 80 -17.29 -11.55 -4.94
N ALA A 81 -18.60 -11.63 -4.70
CA ALA A 81 -19.42 -10.46 -4.41
C ALA A 81 -19.01 -9.79 -3.09
N LEU A 82 -18.65 -10.56 -2.07
CA LEU A 82 -18.17 -10.04 -0.79
C LEU A 82 -16.77 -9.44 -0.90
N GLU A 83 -15.89 -9.99 -1.74
CA GLU A 83 -14.62 -9.34 -2.10
C GLU A 83 -14.86 -8.02 -2.87
N GLY A 84 -15.86 -7.99 -3.75
CA GLY A 84 -16.28 -6.77 -4.43
C GLY A 84 -16.82 -5.71 -3.47
N LEU A 85 -17.58 -6.12 -2.45
CA LEU A 85 -18.08 -5.24 -1.38
C LEU A 85 -16.92 -4.68 -0.55
N GLU A 86 -16.02 -5.52 -0.05
CA GLU A 86 -14.82 -5.10 0.68
C GLU A 86 -14.03 -4.07 -0.14
N LYS A 87 -13.76 -4.41 -1.40
CA LYS A 87 -13.05 -3.51 -2.33
C LYS A 87 -13.76 -2.19 -2.51
N PHE A 88 -15.08 -2.18 -2.70
CA PHE A 88 -15.85 -0.95 -2.88
C PHE A 88 -15.79 -0.06 -1.64
N VAL A 89 -16.04 -0.63 -0.46
CA VAL A 89 -16.02 0.09 0.83
C VAL A 89 -14.62 0.63 1.10
N MET A 90 -13.59 -0.21 1.01
CA MET A 90 -12.22 0.21 1.31
C MET A 90 -11.65 1.19 0.29
N THR A 91 -12.09 1.15 -0.97
CA THR A 91 -11.72 2.18 -1.95
C THR A 91 -12.29 3.55 -1.59
N LYS A 92 -13.51 3.61 -1.02
CA LYS A 92 -14.14 4.87 -0.60
C LYS A 92 -13.60 5.40 0.72
N LEU A 93 -13.12 4.52 1.58
CA LEU A 93 -12.60 4.87 2.91
C LEU A 93 -11.07 4.97 2.96
N PHE A 94 -10.37 4.71 1.85
CA PHE A 94 -8.90 4.63 1.82
C PHE A 94 -8.22 5.87 2.42
N ASP A 95 -8.58 7.07 1.96
CA ASP A 95 -7.97 8.33 2.43
C ASP A 95 -8.23 8.60 3.92
N ARG A 96 -9.27 7.98 4.49
CA ARG A 96 -9.63 8.09 5.90
C ARG A 96 -8.91 7.07 6.78
N THR A 97 -8.63 5.88 6.25
CA THR A 97 -8.18 4.73 7.05
C THR A 97 -6.72 4.35 6.84
N PHE A 98 -6.13 4.70 5.69
CA PHE A 98 -4.74 4.37 5.37
C PHE A 98 -3.77 5.46 5.83
N GLY A 99 -2.85 5.13 6.73
CA GLY A 99 -1.83 6.07 7.21
C GLY A 99 -2.43 7.34 7.82
N SER A 100 -3.56 7.21 8.51
CA SER A 100 -4.40 8.33 8.94
C SER A 100 -3.83 9.10 10.14
N SER A 101 -2.90 8.51 10.89
CA SER A 101 -2.30 9.11 12.08
C SER A 101 -0.86 9.55 11.85
N ALA A 102 -0.40 10.52 12.65
CA ALA A 102 0.99 10.97 12.62
C ALA A 102 1.94 9.85 13.07
N GLU A 103 1.48 8.99 13.99
CA GLU A 103 2.22 7.82 14.48
C GLU A 103 2.49 6.83 13.35
N ASP A 104 1.52 6.58 12.46
CA ASP A 104 1.70 5.69 11.32
C ASP A 104 2.74 6.25 10.34
N ALA A 105 2.67 7.56 10.04
CA ALA A 105 3.64 8.23 9.18
C ALA A 105 5.07 8.24 9.78
N MET A 106 5.19 8.44 11.10
CA MET A 106 6.47 8.34 11.79
C MET A 106 7.04 6.93 11.73
N ALA A 107 6.21 5.91 11.97
CA ALA A 107 6.66 4.53 11.96
C ALA A 107 7.03 4.04 10.55
N ASP A 108 6.34 4.53 9.51
CA ASP A 108 6.71 4.32 8.10
C ASP A 108 8.06 4.95 7.74
N MET A 109 8.33 6.16 8.24
CA MET A 109 9.61 6.82 8.05
C MET A 109 10.74 6.07 8.75
N GLU A 110 10.53 5.69 10.01
CA GLU A 110 11.53 5.00 10.83
C GLU A 110 11.91 3.64 10.22
N ILE A 111 10.92 2.83 9.82
CA ILE A 111 11.22 1.53 9.19
C ILE A 111 11.90 1.70 7.83
N SER A 112 11.49 2.68 7.05
CA SER A 112 12.10 2.97 5.74
C SER A 112 13.56 3.38 5.89
N GLU A 113 13.88 4.27 6.83
CA GLU A 113 15.26 4.65 7.15
C GLU A 113 16.06 3.44 7.62
N LYS A 114 15.49 2.64 8.54
CA LYS A 114 16.16 1.46 9.09
C LYS A 114 16.50 0.43 8.00
N ILE A 115 15.55 0.10 7.12
CA ILE A 115 15.80 -0.78 5.97
C ILE A 115 16.89 -0.17 5.08
N GLY A 116 16.80 1.14 4.81
CA GLY A 116 17.74 1.90 3.99
C GLY A 116 19.19 1.84 4.47
N LEU A 117 19.41 1.80 5.79
CA LEU A 117 20.73 1.66 6.40
C LEU A 117 21.20 0.20 6.39
N LEU A 118 20.35 -0.73 6.83
CA LEU A 118 20.70 -2.15 6.97
C LEU A 118 21.04 -2.80 5.64
N GLN A 119 20.31 -2.46 4.56
CA GLN A 119 20.53 -3.04 3.23
C GLN A 119 21.94 -2.75 2.67
N GLN A 120 22.67 -1.78 3.22
CA GLN A 120 24.02 -1.42 2.76
C GLN A 120 25.10 -2.39 3.25
N PHE A 121 24.86 -3.13 4.34
CA PHE A 121 25.89 -3.98 4.96
C PHE A 121 25.39 -5.33 5.48
N VAL A 122 24.08 -5.52 5.68
CA VAL A 122 23.52 -6.82 6.08
C VAL A 122 23.65 -7.81 4.94
N LYS A 123 24.18 -9.00 5.24
CA LYS A 123 24.40 -10.09 4.30
C LYS A 123 23.71 -11.35 4.80
N PRO A 124 23.42 -12.33 3.92
CA PRO A 124 22.75 -13.57 4.30
C PRO A 124 23.35 -14.32 5.51
N PRO A 125 24.69 -14.37 5.70
CA PRO A 125 25.27 -15.00 6.89
C PRO A 125 24.92 -14.32 8.21
N HIS A 126 24.56 -13.04 8.21
CA HIS A 126 24.15 -12.32 9.42
C HIS A 126 22.74 -12.70 9.89
N LEU A 127 21.95 -13.36 9.02
CA LEU A 127 20.56 -13.76 9.28
C LEU A 127 20.42 -15.28 9.37
N ASP A 128 21.55 -15.99 9.58
CA ASP A 128 21.62 -17.45 9.67
C ASP A 128 20.95 -18.19 8.49
N ILE A 129 20.94 -17.56 7.31
CA ILE A 129 20.33 -18.17 6.13
C ILE A 129 21.20 -19.36 5.68
N PRO A 130 20.65 -20.60 5.64
CA PRO A 130 21.39 -21.76 5.18
C PRO A 130 21.89 -21.58 3.74
N LYS A 131 23.12 -22.02 3.46
CA LYS A 131 23.72 -21.95 2.11
C LYS A 131 22.88 -22.64 1.02
N VAL A 132 22.08 -23.64 1.39
CA VAL A 132 21.16 -24.34 0.47
C VAL A 132 20.03 -23.41 -0.01
N LEU A 133 19.68 -22.40 0.79
CA LEU A 133 18.69 -21.37 0.46
C LEU A 133 19.32 -20.15 -0.20
N HIS A 134 20.65 -20.12 -0.40
CA HIS A 134 21.34 -19.17 -1.26
C HIS A 134 21.11 -19.53 -2.72
N ASN A 135 19.84 -19.54 -3.13
CA ASN A 135 19.49 -19.80 -4.51
C ASN A 135 19.67 -18.51 -5.31
N GLU A 136 20.76 -18.39 -6.05
CA GLU A 136 21.01 -17.23 -6.92
C GLU A 136 19.86 -16.96 -7.90
N ALA A 137 19.08 -17.98 -8.31
CA ALA A 137 17.95 -17.85 -9.22
C ALA A 137 16.62 -17.46 -8.53
N SER A 138 16.28 -18.01 -7.35
CA SER A 138 15.13 -17.52 -6.56
C SER A 138 15.42 -16.12 -6.03
N TRP A 139 16.68 -15.84 -5.71
CA TRP A 139 17.11 -14.51 -5.36
C TRP A 139 17.12 -13.66 -6.63
N LEU A 140 17.44 -14.14 -7.82
CA LEU A 140 17.23 -13.33 -9.03
C LEU A 140 15.77 -13.08 -9.36
N VAL A 141 14.77 -13.90 -8.99
CA VAL A 141 13.34 -13.57 -9.21
C VAL A 141 12.81 -12.69 -8.08
N SER A 142 13.14 -13.03 -6.84
CA SER A 142 12.85 -12.20 -5.67
C SER A 142 13.57 -10.86 -5.75
N TYR A 143 14.81 -10.78 -6.22
CA TYR A 143 15.59 -9.57 -6.54
C TYR A 143 15.27 -9.02 -7.93
N SER A 144 14.78 -9.74 -8.94
CA SER A 144 14.30 -9.03 -10.17
C SER A 144 13.01 -8.28 -9.86
N PHE A 145 12.18 -8.85 -8.99
CA PHE A 145 11.06 -8.14 -8.38
C PHE A 145 11.55 -7.10 -7.35
N CYS A 146 12.46 -7.44 -6.43
CA CYS A 146 12.91 -6.60 -5.29
C CYS A 146 14.07 -5.62 -5.62
N SER A 147 14.73 -5.77 -6.77
CA SER A 147 15.74 -4.86 -7.34
C SER A 147 15.10 -3.89 -8.34
N ASN A 148 13.90 -4.19 -8.87
CA ASN A 148 13.08 -3.19 -9.58
C ASN A 148 12.06 -2.52 -8.63
N TYR A 149 11.55 -3.24 -7.62
CA TYR A 149 10.77 -2.74 -6.48
C TYR A 149 11.60 -2.90 -5.21
N ASN A 150 12.49 -1.93 -4.99
CA ASN A 150 13.12 -1.56 -3.72
C ASN A 150 12.86 -2.53 -2.53
N ALA A 151 13.89 -3.20 -2.01
CA ALA A 151 13.86 -3.97 -0.75
C ALA A 151 13.34 -3.18 0.46
N ASN A 152 13.18 -1.87 0.29
CA ASN A 152 12.45 -0.95 1.14
C ASN A 152 11.08 -0.58 0.53
N PRO A 153 10.02 -1.38 0.76
CA PRO A 153 8.69 -1.06 0.27
C PRO A 153 8.15 0.21 0.94
N PRO A 154 7.57 1.15 0.18
CA PRO A 154 7.03 2.38 0.74
C PRO A 154 5.86 2.09 1.68
N GLN A 155 5.78 2.86 2.77
CA GLN A 155 4.69 2.81 3.73
C GLN A 155 4.42 1.39 4.28
N LEU A 156 5.50 0.62 4.57
CA LEU A 156 5.41 -0.76 5.02
C LEU A 156 4.58 -0.92 6.31
N HIS A 157 4.73 -0.01 7.27
CA HIS A 157 3.95 -0.04 8.50
C HIS A 157 2.45 0.11 8.18
N SER A 158 2.09 1.17 7.44
CA SER A 158 0.69 1.46 7.11
C SER A 158 0.05 0.35 6.27
N ASN A 159 0.79 -0.23 5.32
CA ASN A 159 0.29 -1.36 4.53
C ASN A 159 -0.03 -2.59 5.39
N LEU A 160 0.88 -3.00 6.28
CA LEU A 160 0.65 -4.15 7.16
C LEU A 160 -0.51 -3.91 8.11
N LYS A 161 -0.56 -2.71 8.71
CA LYS A 161 -1.66 -2.29 9.60
C LYS A 161 -3.00 -2.31 8.87
N PHE A 162 -3.05 -1.77 7.65
CA PHE A 162 -4.25 -1.71 6.83
C PHE A 162 -4.80 -3.11 6.50
N VAL A 163 -3.94 -4.04 6.06
CA VAL A 163 -4.35 -5.42 5.78
C VAL A 163 -4.84 -6.11 7.06
N GLN A 164 -4.14 -5.91 8.18
CA GLN A 164 -4.51 -6.51 9.47
C GLN A 164 -5.88 -6.02 9.96
N LEU A 165 -6.22 -4.75 9.74
CA LEU A 165 -7.46 -4.15 10.24
C LEU A 165 -8.66 -4.37 9.31
N PHE A 166 -8.46 -4.27 7.99
CA PHE A 166 -9.57 -4.12 7.05
C PHE A 166 -9.78 -5.29 6.09
N ARG A 167 -8.89 -6.29 6.10
CA ARG A 167 -9.17 -7.55 5.39
C ARG A 167 -10.29 -8.29 6.12
N ARG A 168 -11.29 -8.79 5.39
CA ARG A 168 -12.35 -9.66 5.95
C ARG A 168 -11.73 -10.79 6.77
N GLU A 169 -12.14 -10.93 8.02
CA GLU A 169 -11.60 -11.92 8.96
C GLU A 169 -11.70 -13.35 8.41
N ALA A 170 -12.80 -13.69 7.73
CA ALA A 170 -13.00 -15.00 7.09
C ALA A 170 -11.94 -15.34 6.02
N LYS A 171 -11.20 -14.34 5.51
CA LYS A 171 -10.13 -14.47 4.52
C LYS A 171 -8.74 -14.38 5.12
N LEU A 172 -8.63 -14.03 6.38
CA LEU A 172 -7.37 -13.89 7.10
C LEU A 172 -7.20 -15.08 8.04
N ILE A 173 -7.17 -16.29 7.47
CA ILE A 173 -7.01 -17.55 8.22
C ILE A 173 -5.95 -18.43 7.54
N SER A 174 -5.39 -19.38 8.30
CA SER A 174 -4.47 -20.41 7.80
C SER A 174 -3.20 -19.80 7.16
N GLU A 175 -2.86 -20.18 5.93
CA GLU A 175 -1.64 -19.75 5.25
C GLU A 175 -1.53 -18.22 5.12
N VAL A 176 -2.64 -17.53 4.85
CA VAL A 176 -2.65 -16.07 4.67
C VAL A 176 -2.32 -15.35 5.98
N GLU A 177 -2.93 -15.78 7.08
CA GLU A 177 -2.65 -15.26 8.42
C GLU A 177 -1.21 -15.57 8.85
N TYR A 178 -0.72 -16.78 8.55
CA TYR A 178 0.65 -17.18 8.81
C TYR A 178 1.66 -16.27 8.08
N TYR A 179 1.44 -15.99 6.79
CA TYR A 179 2.31 -15.10 6.03
C TYR A 179 2.24 -13.65 6.54
N LEU A 180 1.06 -13.14 6.87
CA LEU A 180 0.94 -11.80 7.46
C LEU A 180 1.67 -11.71 8.80
N THR A 181 1.52 -12.71 9.65
CA THR A 181 2.23 -12.80 10.94
C THR A 181 3.74 -12.79 10.72
N ASN A 182 4.25 -13.58 9.76
CA ASN A 182 5.68 -13.58 9.43
C ASN A 182 6.18 -12.21 8.93
N LEU A 183 5.37 -11.49 8.15
CA LEU A 183 5.72 -10.14 7.69
C LEU A 183 5.74 -9.13 8.85
N ILE A 184 4.77 -9.22 9.77
CA ILE A 184 4.73 -8.40 10.99
C ILE A 184 5.94 -8.70 11.86
N LEU A 185 6.30 -9.98 12.04
CA LEU A 185 7.50 -10.38 12.78
C LEU A 185 8.78 -9.89 12.11
N ALA A 186 8.87 -9.95 10.78
CA ALA A 186 10.01 -9.43 10.04
C ALA A 186 10.15 -7.90 10.21
N LYS A 187 9.03 -7.16 10.12
CA LYS A 187 8.98 -5.72 10.44
C LYS A 187 9.51 -5.45 11.85
N MET A 188 9.03 -6.19 12.84
CA MET A 188 9.47 -6.03 14.24
C MET A 188 10.95 -6.38 14.42
N PHE A 189 11.47 -7.40 13.74
CA PHE A 189 12.88 -7.74 13.74
C PHE A 189 13.73 -6.60 13.18
N ILE A 190 13.37 -6.05 12.01
CA ILE A 190 14.08 -4.93 11.37
C ILE A 190 14.17 -3.73 12.31
N MET A 191 13.06 -3.38 12.96
CA MET A 191 13.01 -2.24 13.88
C MET A 191 13.92 -2.44 15.10
N ASN A 192 13.95 -3.65 15.65
CA ASN A 192 14.67 -3.97 16.88
C ASN A 192 16.07 -4.55 16.66
N VAL A 193 16.53 -4.64 15.41
CA VAL A 193 17.83 -5.25 15.09
C VAL A 193 18.99 -4.48 15.73
N ASN A 194 19.92 -5.25 16.27
CA ASN A 194 21.14 -4.80 16.94
C ASN A 194 22.33 -5.73 16.57
N ALA A 195 23.53 -5.39 17.04
CA ALA A 195 24.75 -6.15 16.72
C ALA A 195 24.64 -7.64 17.09
N ARG A 196 24.04 -7.95 18.25
CA ARG A 196 23.88 -9.34 18.72
C ARG A 196 22.96 -10.14 17.82
N SER A 197 21.85 -9.54 17.36
CA SER A 197 20.92 -10.21 16.45
C SER A 197 21.50 -10.49 15.07
N LEU A 198 22.60 -9.84 14.70
CA LEU A 198 23.32 -10.05 13.43
C LEU A 198 24.64 -10.80 13.63
N SER A 199 24.91 -11.32 14.83
CA SER A 199 26.15 -12.02 15.17
C SER A 199 27.43 -11.22 14.86
N MET A 200 27.41 -9.89 15.11
CA MET A 200 28.55 -8.99 14.92
C MET A 200 28.91 -8.21 16.19
N GLU A 201 30.11 -7.61 16.22
CA GLU A 201 30.54 -6.77 17.32
C GLU A 201 29.78 -5.43 17.32
N GLU A 202 29.50 -4.88 18.51
CA GLU A 202 28.80 -3.59 18.65
C GLU A 202 29.55 -2.44 17.97
N SER A 203 30.89 -2.43 18.05
CA SER A 203 31.71 -1.41 17.42
C SER A 203 31.65 -1.48 15.89
N GLU A 204 31.60 -2.69 15.33
CA GLU A 204 31.45 -2.96 13.90
C GLU A 204 30.06 -2.54 13.40
N PHE A 205 29.00 -2.94 14.11
CA PHE A 205 27.63 -2.55 13.80
C PHE A 205 27.47 -1.03 13.77
N GLN A 206 27.92 -0.34 14.81
CA GLN A 206 27.81 1.11 14.89
C GLN A 206 28.60 1.80 13.77
N LYS A 207 29.81 1.31 13.46
CA LYS A 207 30.60 1.80 12.33
C LYS A 207 29.85 1.66 11.00
N HIS A 208 29.22 0.50 10.75
CA HIS A 208 28.45 0.29 9.54
C HIS A 208 27.21 1.17 9.45
N MET A 209 26.47 1.34 10.56
CA MET A 209 25.32 2.24 10.63
C MET A 209 25.71 3.69 10.35
N GLU A 210 26.82 4.19 10.90
CA GLU A 210 27.30 5.55 10.64
C GLU A 210 27.82 5.73 9.20
N LEU A 211 28.54 4.75 8.66
CA LEU A 211 28.95 4.76 7.25
C LEU A 211 27.73 4.78 6.32
N ALA A 212 26.69 4.03 6.64
CA ALA A 212 25.46 3.99 5.86
C ALA A 212 24.69 5.32 5.90
N LYS A 213 24.65 6.00 7.06
CA LYS A 213 24.07 7.36 7.18
C LYS A 213 24.82 8.37 6.31
N LEU A 214 26.16 8.34 6.35
CA LEU A 214 27.01 9.22 5.53
C LEU A 214 26.83 8.97 4.03
N GLY A 215 26.72 7.71 3.61
CA GLY A 215 26.48 7.33 2.22
C GLY A 215 25.12 7.79 1.69
N THR A 216 24.10 7.77 2.54
CA THR A 216 22.72 8.18 2.18
C THR A 216 22.58 9.70 2.08
N GLY A 217 23.38 10.46 2.86
CA GLY A 217 23.37 11.93 2.87
C GLY A 217 24.03 12.63 1.67
N ILE A 218 24.80 11.92 0.83
CA ILE A 218 25.54 12.50 -0.31
C ILE A 218 24.71 12.48 -1.62
N SER A 219 23.56 11.80 -1.65
CA SER A 219 22.73 11.70 -2.87
C SER A 219 21.81 12.92 -3.13
N VAL A 220 21.77 13.93 -2.26
CA VAL A 220 20.96 15.15 -2.45
C VAL A 220 21.81 16.40 -2.25
N ALA A 221 22.76 16.61 -3.16
CA ALA A 221 23.29 17.91 -3.60
C ALA A 221 24.67 17.68 -4.21
N ARG A 222 24.74 17.60 -5.54
CA ARG A 222 25.99 17.88 -6.24
C ARG A 222 25.90 19.30 -6.82
N PRO A 223 26.50 20.33 -6.20
CA PRO A 223 26.68 21.59 -6.88
C PRO A 223 27.81 21.39 -7.90
N SER A 224 27.43 21.21 -9.16
CA SER A 224 28.37 21.34 -10.27
C SER A 224 28.78 22.80 -10.38
N SER A 225 29.97 23.12 -9.86
CA SER A 225 30.71 24.32 -10.24
C SER A 225 31.82 23.93 -11.19
N SER A 226 31.73 24.38 -12.45
CA SER A 226 32.85 25.00 -13.16
C SER A 226 32.47 25.43 -14.58
N GLN A 227 32.65 26.73 -14.80
CA GLN A 227 33.13 27.38 -16.02
C GLN A 227 32.16 27.55 -17.21
N GLY A 228 31.73 28.80 -17.39
CA GLY A 228 31.23 29.31 -18.68
C GLY A 228 32.34 29.84 -19.58
N PRO A 229 31.98 30.27 -20.81
CA PRO A 229 32.65 31.38 -21.50
C PRO A 229 31.64 32.47 -21.96
N PRO A 230 32.12 33.63 -22.48
CA PRO A 230 31.47 34.93 -22.29
C PRO A 230 30.57 35.43 -23.43
N THR A 231 29.58 36.24 -23.01
CA THR A 231 29.01 37.49 -23.56
C THR A 231 29.23 37.86 -25.05
N SER A 232 28.13 38.11 -25.79
CA SER A 232 27.86 39.43 -26.40
C SER A 232 26.47 39.59 -27.06
N ALA A 233 25.86 40.75 -26.78
CA ALA A 233 24.95 41.56 -27.61
C ALA A 233 23.44 41.20 -27.77
N ARG A 234 22.63 41.95 -26.99
CA ARG A 234 21.64 42.98 -27.44
C ARG A 234 20.54 42.56 -28.44
N VAL A 235 19.28 42.64 -28.00
CA VAL A 235 18.21 43.56 -28.48
C VAL A 235 16.87 43.15 -27.84
N LEU A 236 16.24 44.10 -27.12
CA LEU A 236 14.79 44.18 -26.84
C LEU A 236 14.18 45.06 -27.96
N PRO A 237 12.92 44.84 -28.38
CA PRO A 237 11.84 45.50 -27.63
C PRO A 237 10.45 44.81 -27.59
N GLU A 238 9.75 45.22 -26.54
CA GLU A 238 8.33 45.60 -26.45
C GLU A 238 7.23 44.60 -26.08
N GLU A 239 6.34 45.16 -25.26
CA GLU A 239 5.33 44.60 -24.38
C GLU A 239 4.01 44.30 -25.08
N ALA A 240 3.24 43.37 -24.50
CA ALA A 240 1.82 43.57 -24.27
C ALA A 240 1.38 42.77 -23.04
N ASP A 241 0.79 43.50 -22.11
CA ASP A 241 0.17 43.12 -20.85
C ASP A 241 -1.09 42.23 -21.05
N ILE A 242 -1.56 41.64 -19.93
CA ILE A 242 -2.95 41.27 -19.56
C ILE A 242 -3.01 39.94 -18.76
N THR A 243 -2.95 40.13 -17.43
CA THR A 243 -3.76 39.51 -16.34
C THR A 243 -3.89 37.98 -16.19
N VAL A 244 -3.31 37.52 -15.07
CA VAL A 244 -3.85 36.60 -14.03
C VAL A 244 -5.18 35.88 -14.32
N SER A 245 -5.14 34.54 -14.37
CA SER A 245 -6.14 33.70 -13.69
C SER A 245 -5.60 32.30 -13.36
N THR A 246 -5.69 32.00 -12.07
CA THR A 246 -5.69 30.70 -11.37
C THR A 246 -6.13 29.44 -12.14
N GLY A 247 -5.29 28.40 -12.03
CA GLY A 247 -5.66 27.02 -11.67
C GLY A 247 -6.45 26.14 -12.63
N LYS A 248 -5.83 25.04 -13.10
CA LYS A 248 -6.34 23.66 -12.92
C LYS A 248 -5.37 22.60 -13.45
N SER A 249 -4.92 21.72 -12.56
CA SER A 249 -4.40 20.39 -12.90
C SER A 249 -5.56 19.41 -12.79
N ASP A 250 -6.31 19.24 -13.87
CA ASP A 250 -7.32 18.18 -14.02
C ASP A 250 -6.84 17.21 -15.10
N ALA A 251 -6.27 16.07 -14.69
CA ALA A 251 -6.28 14.86 -15.50
C ALA A 251 -6.17 13.64 -14.56
N ILE A 252 -7.19 12.77 -14.66
CA ILE A 252 -7.42 11.55 -13.87
C ILE A 252 -8.22 11.77 -12.57
N GLN A 253 -9.39 12.41 -12.70
CA GLN A 253 -10.53 12.23 -11.79
C GLN A 253 -11.81 12.70 -12.50
N SER A 254 -12.25 11.95 -13.52
CA SER A 254 -13.57 12.17 -14.10
C SER A 254 -14.04 10.93 -14.85
N SER A 255 -14.69 10.02 -14.12
CA SER A 255 -15.80 9.21 -14.63
C SER A 255 -16.32 8.31 -13.51
N CYS A 256 -16.91 8.88 -12.45
CA CYS A 256 -17.87 8.14 -11.62
C CYS A 256 -18.76 9.00 -10.70
N SER A 257 -18.77 10.33 -10.86
CA SER A 257 -19.51 11.21 -9.93
C SER A 257 -20.92 11.57 -10.43
N ASP A 258 -21.19 11.49 -11.73
CA ASP A 258 -22.48 11.89 -12.32
C ASP A 258 -23.17 10.72 -13.03
N ALA A 259 -23.36 9.65 -12.26
CA ALA A 259 -24.49 8.73 -12.31
C ALA A 259 -24.37 7.87 -11.04
N PHE A 260 -25.47 7.74 -10.28
CA PHE A 260 -25.71 6.84 -9.13
C PHE A 260 -25.63 7.40 -7.69
#